data_AF-A0A644WMD6-F1
#
_entry.id   AF-A0A644WMD6-F1
#
_cell.length_a   1.000
_cell.length_b   1.000
_cell.length_c   1.000
_cell.angle_alpha   90.00
_cell.angle_beta   90.00
_cell.angle_gamma   90.00
#
_symmetry.space_group_name_H-M   'P 1'
#
loop_
_entity.id
_entity.type
_entity.pdbx_description
1 polymer ?
#
loop_
_entity_poly.entity_id
_entity_poly.type
_entity_poly.pdbx_seq_one_letter_code
_entity_poly.pdbx_strand_id
1 'polypeptide(L)'
;MYQNNPRAHRIPSPSDYDKINIDNAISFYKERIGNPKGMYYTFVGSFTEDQIKPLIEKYIGGIGAGSSVAAYKDLGFKTRSGINSFTLKKGSEQKAKLVHFYTKPMKYDADEAFLLQQLTSVINNRVLDTIREKMGAIYGGGFYGTVRKYPNEELFMQSSFPCSPDNIAAVNETFLRLVEETKIPGNITDEDLKRVREPALETYRVSMEKNSYWLGNLQAAYLNGIDPSRILTVEERLNAITPAKLCEIANKYFKDVNIFTGYWLPENK
;
A
#
# COMPACT_ATOMS: atom_id res chain seq x y z
N MET A 1 -6.02 16.58 -2.60
CA MET A 1 -6.27 15.47 -1.65
C MET A 1 -6.25 15.91 -0.18
N TYR A 2 -5.14 16.42 0.36
CA TYR A 2 -4.97 16.69 1.80
C TYR A 2 -5.20 18.15 2.23
N GLN A 3 -6.16 18.85 1.60
CA GLN A 3 -6.61 20.18 2.04
C GLN A 3 -5.48 21.21 2.29
N ASN A 4 -4.51 21.29 1.37
CA ASN A 4 -3.34 22.20 1.47
C ASN A 4 -2.47 22.00 2.73
N ASN A 5 -2.48 20.81 3.35
CA ASN A 5 -1.57 20.51 4.45
C ASN A 5 -0.11 20.78 4.01
N PRO A 6 0.65 21.61 4.74
CA PRO A 6 1.99 22.04 4.33
C PRO A 6 2.99 20.87 4.25
N ARG A 7 2.73 19.77 4.95
CA ARG A 7 3.55 18.55 4.89
C ARG A 7 3.11 17.58 3.79
N ALA A 8 2.05 17.89 3.05
CA ALA A 8 1.58 17.04 1.93
C ALA A 8 2.37 17.29 0.65
N HIS A 9 3.21 18.33 0.63
CA HIS A 9 4.18 18.58 -0.43
C HIS A 9 5.30 17.54 -0.34
N ARG A 10 5.19 16.46 -1.14
CA ARG A 10 6.13 15.33 -1.10
C ARG A 10 7.38 15.52 -1.95
N ILE A 11 7.35 16.47 -2.90
CA ILE A 11 8.49 16.77 -3.77
C ILE A 11 9.03 18.12 -3.29
N PRO A 12 10.25 18.19 -2.72
CA PRO A 12 10.83 19.46 -2.32
C PRO A 12 10.95 20.43 -3.49
N SER A 13 10.70 21.71 -3.25
CA SER A 13 11.05 22.78 -4.19
C SER A 13 12.56 23.05 -4.15
N PRO A 14 13.15 23.69 -5.19
CA PRO A 14 14.54 24.16 -5.12
C PRO A 14 14.84 24.96 -3.85
N SER A 15 13.93 25.87 -3.46
CA SER A 15 14.07 26.68 -2.24
C SER A 15 14.04 25.91 -0.93
N ASP A 16 13.53 24.67 -0.93
CA ASP A 16 13.56 23.82 0.27
C ASP A 16 14.96 23.24 0.51
N TYR A 17 15.75 23.07 -0.54
CA TYR A 17 17.15 22.65 -0.41
C TYR A 17 18.01 23.76 0.23
N ASP A 18 17.74 25.03 -0.08
CA ASP A 18 18.42 26.17 0.54
C ASP A 18 18.17 26.27 2.06
N LYS A 19 17.08 25.65 2.55
CA LYS A 19 16.73 25.61 3.98
C LYS A 19 17.40 24.45 4.73
N ILE A 20 18.15 23.59 4.05
CA ILE A 20 18.84 22.48 4.70
C ILE A 20 19.94 23.03 5.59
N ASN A 21 19.81 22.76 6.89
CA ASN A 21 20.85 23.04 7.86
C ASN A 21 21.55 21.72 8.24
N ILE A 22 22.87 21.66 8.03
CA ILE A 22 23.67 20.45 8.23
C ILE A 22 23.67 20.03 9.71
N ASP A 23 23.77 20.98 10.64
CA ASP A 23 23.77 20.68 12.08
C ASP A 23 22.46 20.05 12.53
N ASN A 24 21.32 20.54 12.01
CA ASN A 24 20.01 19.95 12.25
C ASN A 24 19.92 18.53 11.66
N ALA A 25 20.44 18.31 10.45
CA ALA A 25 20.45 16.98 9.83
C ALA A 25 21.28 15.98 10.64
N ILE A 26 22.48 16.38 11.08
CA ILE A 26 23.36 15.57 11.94
C ILE A 26 22.70 15.32 13.29
N SER A 27 22.08 16.34 13.89
CA SER A 27 21.40 16.23 15.18
C SER A 27 20.21 15.26 15.09
N PHE A 28 19.40 15.37 14.03
CA PHE A 28 18.30 14.45 13.76
C PHE A 28 18.80 13.02 13.57
N TYR A 29 19.87 12.82 12.80
CA TYR A 29 20.47 11.50 12.62
C TYR A 29 20.94 10.90 13.96
N LYS A 30 21.65 11.67 14.79
CA LYS A 30 22.11 11.22 16.12
C LYS A 30 20.94 10.91 17.05
N GLU A 31 19.91 11.75 17.06
CA GLU A 31 18.72 11.53 17.89
C GLU A 31 17.93 10.29 17.46
N ARG A 32 17.80 10.05 16.14
CA ARG A 32 16.94 8.99 15.60
C ARG A 32 17.63 7.65 15.45
N ILE A 33 18.87 7.63 14.97
CA ILE A 33 19.63 6.41 14.66
C ILE A 33 20.64 6.10 15.75
N GLY A 34 21.20 7.12 16.40
CA GLY A 34 22.14 6.95 17.52
C GLY A 34 21.48 6.57 18.85
N ASN A 35 20.14 6.56 18.92
CA ASN A 35 19.41 6.17 20.11
C ASN A 35 18.71 4.81 19.92
N PRO A 36 19.22 3.72 20.50
CA PRO A 36 18.60 2.39 20.38
C PRO A 36 17.30 2.25 21.18
N LYS A 37 16.98 3.21 22.05
CA LYS A 37 15.79 3.15 22.91
C LYS A 37 14.51 3.15 22.08
N GLY A 38 13.73 2.08 22.21
CA GLY A 38 12.48 1.89 21.48
C GLY A 38 12.67 1.36 20.05
N MET A 39 13.89 0.99 19.65
CA MET A 39 14.12 0.27 18.40
C MET A 39 13.82 -1.22 18.56
N TYR A 40 13.29 -1.83 17.50
CA TYR A 40 13.11 -3.27 17.40
C TYR A 40 13.98 -3.79 16.26
N TYR A 41 14.94 -4.66 16.59
CA TYR A 41 15.84 -5.27 15.62
C TYR A 41 15.37 -6.68 15.31
N THR A 42 15.21 -7.00 14.03
CA THR A 42 14.81 -8.33 13.57
C THR A 42 15.95 -8.91 12.76
N PHE A 43 16.38 -10.12 13.12
CA PHE A 43 17.44 -10.85 12.44
C PHE A 43 16.87 -12.14 11.87
N VAL A 44 17.17 -12.42 10.61
CA VAL A 44 16.81 -13.67 9.94
C VAL A 44 18.01 -14.16 9.16
N GLY A 45 18.42 -15.40 9.39
CA GLY A 45 19.52 -16.03 8.67
C GLY A 45 19.92 -17.35 9.29
N SER A 46 20.99 -17.93 8.75
CA SER A 46 21.57 -19.19 9.23
C SER A 46 22.61 -18.90 10.31
N PHE A 47 22.16 -18.79 11.56
CA PHE A 47 23.02 -18.65 12.73
C PHE A 47 22.38 -19.35 13.94
N THR A 48 23.19 -19.77 14.89
CA THR A 48 22.73 -20.20 16.22
C THR A 48 22.68 -19.01 17.18
N GLU A 49 21.98 -19.17 18.30
CA GLU A 49 21.97 -18.15 19.36
C GLU A 49 23.38 -17.86 19.89
N ASP A 50 24.19 -18.90 20.10
CA ASP A 50 25.58 -18.78 20.58
C ASP A 50 26.47 -17.97 19.62
N GLN A 51 26.17 -17.99 18.31
CA GLN A 51 26.91 -17.22 17.31
C GLN A 51 26.47 -15.75 17.27
N ILE A 52 25.16 -15.48 17.28
CA ILE A 52 24.65 -14.13 17.05
C ILE A 52 24.63 -13.28 18.32
N LYS A 53 24.37 -13.88 19.49
CA LYS A 53 24.20 -13.15 20.74
C LYS A 53 25.44 -12.32 21.12
N PRO A 54 26.68 -12.84 21.05
CA PRO A 54 27.87 -12.03 21.32
C PRO A 54 28.03 -10.84 20.36
N LEU A 55 27.59 -10.99 19.10
CA LEU A 55 27.64 -9.90 18.11
C LEU A 55 26.60 -8.82 18.40
N ILE A 56 25.38 -9.22 18.79
CA ILE A 56 24.33 -8.28 19.21
C ILE A 56 24.79 -7.50 20.44
N GLU A 57 25.35 -8.18 21.45
CA GLU A 57 25.88 -7.54 22.65
C GLU A 57 26.99 -6.53 22.31
N LYS A 58 27.95 -6.94 21.46
CA LYS A 58 29.07 -6.09 21.05
C LYS A 58 28.66 -4.87 20.24
N TYR A 59 27.76 -5.02 19.26
CA TYR A 59 27.47 -3.96 18.29
C TYR A 59 26.20 -3.16 18.55
N ILE A 60 25.25 -3.72 19.31
CA ILE A 60 23.96 -3.07 19.60
C ILE A 60 23.84 -2.83 21.11
N GLY A 61 24.14 -3.84 21.93
CA GLY A 61 24.09 -3.74 23.39
C GLY A 61 25.02 -2.68 23.97
N GLY A 62 26.14 -2.40 23.31
CA GLY A 62 27.08 -1.34 23.69
C GLY A 62 26.68 0.08 23.30
N ILE A 63 25.58 0.28 22.54
CA ILE A 63 25.13 1.61 22.13
C ILE A 63 24.45 2.28 23.32
N GLY A 64 24.96 3.45 23.74
CA GLY A 64 24.35 4.23 24.81
C GLY A 64 22.90 4.58 24.51
N ALA A 65 21.97 4.20 25.39
CA ALA A 65 20.56 4.54 25.25
C ALA A 65 20.35 6.04 25.48
N GLY A 66 19.81 6.73 24.47
CA GLY A 66 19.34 8.11 24.61
C GLY A 66 18.03 8.20 25.40
N SER A 67 17.51 9.41 25.59
CA SER A 67 16.28 9.64 26.37
C SER A 67 15.00 9.55 25.53
N SER A 68 15.06 9.82 24.22
CA SER A 68 13.89 9.88 23.34
C SER A 68 13.32 8.49 23.03
N VAL A 69 12.00 8.41 22.85
CA VAL A 69 11.31 7.21 22.36
C VAL A 69 10.59 7.59 21.08
N ALA A 70 10.81 6.82 20.02
CA ALA A 70 10.15 7.06 18.74
C ALA A 70 8.67 6.65 18.85
N ALA A 71 7.77 7.59 18.54
CA ALA A 71 6.34 7.33 18.43
C ALA A 71 5.82 7.87 17.10
N TYR A 72 4.78 7.24 16.57
CA TYR A 72 4.05 7.76 15.42
C TYR A 72 3.35 9.06 15.81
N LYS A 73 3.47 10.08 14.97
CA LYS A 73 2.79 11.36 15.15
C LYS A 73 1.85 11.58 13.97
N ASP A 74 0.58 11.81 14.25
CA ASP A 74 -0.35 12.28 13.22
C ASP A 74 0.07 13.70 12.77
N LEU A 75 0.30 13.84 11.47
CA LEU A 75 0.68 15.10 10.84
C LEU A 75 -0.54 15.86 10.28
N GLY A 76 -1.74 15.39 10.58
CA GLY A 76 -3.00 16.00 10.14
C GLY A 76 -3.27 15.79 8.65
N PHE A 77 -2.85 14.65 8.09
CA PHE A 77 -3.12 14.29 6.69
C PHE A 77 -4.58 13.87 6.49
N LYS A 78 -5.50 14.81 6.73
CA LYS A 78 -6.93 14.59 6.55
C LYS A 78 -7.29 14.65 5.06
N THR A 79 -7.69 13.51 4.51
CA THR A 79 -8.20 13.45 3.14
C THR A 79 -9.50 14.24 3.03
N ARG A 80 -9.72 14.86 1.87
CA ARG A 80 -10.99 15.53 1.59
C ARG A 80 -12.10 14.49 1.50
N SER A 81 -13.21 14.75 2.18
CA SER A 81 -14.38 13.87 2.21
C SER A 81 -15.19 13.92 0.90
N GLY A 82 -15.98 12.87 0.66
CA GLY A 82 -16.87 12.75 -0.50
C GLY A 82 -16.15 12.38 -1.80
N ILE A 83 -16.84 12.57 -2.91
CA ILE A 83 -16.33 12.34 -4.27
C ILE A 83 -15.77 13.64 -4.80
N ASN A 84 -14.50 13.63 -5.17
CA ASN A 84 -13.76 14.79 -5.61
C ASN A 84 -12.96 14.47 -6.87
N SER A 85 -12.75 15.47 -7.71
CA SER A 85 -11.87 15.36 -8.85
C SER A 85 -10.91 16.55 -8.94
N PHE A 86 -9.79 16.33 -9.63
CA PHE A 86 -8.84 17.37 -9.99
C PHE A 86 -8.22 17.06 -11.34
N THR A 87 -8.17 18.05 -12.22
CA THR A 87 -7.53 17.94 -13.52
C THR A 87 -6.31 18.85 -13.56
N LEU A 88 -5.14 18.25 -13.78
CA LEU A 88 -3.89 18.94 -14.10
C LEU A 88 -3.69 18.89 -15.62
N LYS A 89 -3.65 20.05 -16.27
CA LYS A 89 -3.17 20.18 -17.65
C LYS A 89 -1.73 20.66 -17.63
N LYS A 90 -0.79 19.75 -17.86
CA LYS A 90 0.65 20.06 -17.84
C LYS A 90 1.43 19.07 -18.70
N GLY A 91 2.38 19.58 -19.49
CA GLY A 91 3.26 18.76 -20.32
C GLY A 91 2.88 18.74 -21.79
N SER A 92 3.87 18.56 -22.65
CA SER A 92 3.76 18.69 -24.11
C SER A 92 3.60 17.36 -24.86
N GLU A 93 3.89 16.23 -24.19
CA GLU A 93 3.73 14.91 -24.78
C GLU A 93 2.27 14.47 -24.76
N GLN A 94 1.82 13.72 -25.77
CA GLN A 94 0.46 13.18 -25.84
C GLN A 94 0.26 11.98 -24.91
N LYS A 95 0.46 12.21 -23.61
CA LYS A 95 0.33 11.24 -22.53
C LYS A 95 -0.59 11.77 -21.47
N ALA A 96 -1.40 10.87 -20.91
CA ALA A 96 -2.25 11.14 -19.78
C ALA A 96 -2.01 10.14 -18.66
N LYS A 97 -2.48 10.49 -17.46
CA LYS A 97 -2.52 9.57 -16.33
C LYS A 97 -3.79 9.78 -15.55
N LEU A 98 -4.50 8.69 -15.31
CA LEU A 98 -5.64 8.64 -14.41
C LEU A 98 -5.21 8.01 -13.08
N VAL A 99 -5.59 8.65 -11.96
CA VAL A 99 -5.38 8.10 -10.61
C VAL A 99 -6.67 8.18 -9.82
N HIS A 100 -6.92 7.18 -9.00
CA HIS A 100 -7.99 7.23 -8.00
C HIS A 100 -7.39 7.00 -6.63
N PHE A 101 -7.89 7.69 -5.62
CA PHE A 101 -7.62 7.40 -4.22
C PHE A 101 -8.94 7.13 -3.51
N TYR A 102 -9.02 5.99 -2.84
CA TYR A 102 -10.13 5.60 -1.99
C TYR A 102 -9.67 5.62 -0.55
N THR A 103 -10.29 6.44 0.28
CA THR A 103 -9.88 6.58 1.68
C THR A 103 -11.06 6.63 2.64
N LYS A 104 -10.95 5.98 3.78
CA LYS A 104 -11.96 6.03 4.86
C LYS A 104 -11.30 5.68 6.19
N PRO A 105 -11.66 6.35 7.31
CA PRO A 105 -11.33 5.85 8.63
C PRO A 105 -11.85 4.42 8.80
N MET A 106 -10.96 3.50 9.17
CA MET A 106 -11.31 2.09 9.28
C MET A 106 -10.33 1.42 10.23
N LYS A 107 -10.85 0.64 11.18
CA LYS A 107 -10.02 -0.10 12.11
C LYS A 107 -9.11 -1.08 11.37
N TYR A 108 -7.89 -1.22 11.84
CA TYR A 108 -6.97 -2.20 11.28
C TYR A 108 -7.40 -3.62 11.69
N ASP A 109 -7.60 -4.47 10.69
CA ASP A 109 -7.83 -5.91 10.85
C ASP A 109 -6.95 -6.65 9.84
N ALA A 110 -6.12 -7.57 10.34
CA ALA A 110 -5.13 -8.24 9.51
C ALA A 110 -5.74 -9.30 8.58
N ASP A 111 -6.88 -9.91 8.96
CA ASP A 111 -7.58 -10.87 8.13
C ASP A 111 -8.35 -10.16 7.01
N GLU A 112 -9.00 -9.05 7.33
CA GLU A 112 -9.69 -8.25 6.31
C GLU A 112 -8.70 -7.53 5.38
N ALA A 113 -7.56 -7.06 5.88
CA ALA A 113 -6.49 -6.51 5.04
C ALA A 113 -5.95 -7.57 4.06
N PHE A 114 -5.84 -8.82 4.49
CA PHE A 114 -5.44 -9.95 3.64
C PHE A 114 -6.50 -10.25 2.57
N LEU A 115 -7.79 -10.26 2.93
CA LEU A 115 -8.88 -10.42 1.98
C LEU A 115 -8.97 -9.26 0.98
N LEU A 116 -8.72 -8.02 1.43
CA LEU A 116 -8.67 -6.84 0.57
C LEU A 116 -7.57 -6.97 -0.49
N GLN A 117 -6.39 -7.52 -0.12
CA GLN A 117 -5.34 -7.79 -1.10
C GLN A 117 -5.82 -8.76 -2.19
N GLN A 118 -6.50 -9.84 -1.83
CA GLN A 118 -7.02 -10.79 -2.81
C GLN A 118 -8.12 -10.17 -3.69
N LEU A 119 -9.01 -9.36 -3.12
CA LEU A 119 -9.99 -8.58 -3.88
C LEU A 119 -9.30 -7.65 -4.90
N THR A 120 -8.23 -6.95 -4.49
CA THR A 120 -7.49 -6.08 -5.41
C THR A 120 -6.79 -6.87 -6.51
N SER A 121 -6.32 -8.10 -6.25
CA SER A 121 -5.79 -9.00 -7.28
C SER A 121 -6.85 -9.40 -8.30
N VAL A 122 -8.09 -9.69 -7.86
CA VAL A 122 -9.22 -9.97 -8.77
C VAL A 122 -9.50 -8.75 -9.66
N ILE A 123 -9.56 -7.54 -9.08
CA ILE A 123 -9.76 -6.30 -9.83
C ILE A 123 -8.61 -6.08 -10.83
N ASN A 124 -7.36 -6.34 -10.45
CA ASN A 124 -6.21 -6.21 -11.34
C ASN A 124 -6.27 -7.19 -12.52
N ASN A 125 -6.65 -8.45 -12.30
CA ASN A 125 -6.84 -9.40 -13.41
C ASN A 125 -7.89 -8.86 -14.40
N ARG A 126 -9.02 -8.34 -13.89
CA ARG A 126 -10.06 -7.73 -14.74
C ARG A 126 -9.61 -6.48 -15.49
N VAL A 127 -8.79 -5.64 -14.84
CA VAL A 127 -8.16 -4.47 -15.45
C VAL A 127 -7.23 -4.88 -16.59
N LEU A 128 -6.42 -5.92 -16.39
CA LEU A 128 -5.54 -6.46 -17.43
C LEU A 128 -6.36 -6.99 -18.61
N ASP A 129 -7.27 -7.92 -18.36
CA ASP A 129 -8.11 -8.54 -19.38
C ASP A 129 -8.92 -7.51 -20.18
N THR A 130 -9.41 -6.45 -19.52
CA THR A 130 -10.34 -5.49 -20.14
C THR A 130 -9.64 -4.24 -20.65
N ILE A 131 -8.98 -3.50 -19.76
CA ILE A 131 -8.45 -2.17 -20.08
C ILE A 131 -7.15 -2.28 -20.89
N ARG A 132 -6.30 -3.25 -20.56
CA ARG A 132 -5.04 -3.48 -21.29
C ARG A 132 -5.27 -4.30 -22.56
N GLU A 133 -5.89 -5.47 -22.44
CA GLU A 133 -5.94 -6.43 -23.54
C GLU A 133 -7.09 -6.13 -24.53
N LYS A 134 -8.33 -6.04 -24.07
CA LYS A 134 -9.48 -5.77 -24.96
C LYS A 134 -9.51 -4.35 -25.50
N MET A 135 -9.25 -3.35 -24.66
CA MET A 135 -9.32 -1.94 -25.05
C MET A 135 -8.00 -1.40 -25.61
N GLY A 136 -6.85 -2.03 -25.33
CA GLY A 136 -5.53 -1.49 -25.70
C GLY A 136 -5.24 -0.12 -25.07
N ALA A 137 -5.93 0.27 -23.99
CA ALA A 137 -5.98 1.65 -23.54
C ALA A 137 -4.85 2.02 -22.55
N ILE A 138 -4.21 1.01 -21.94
CA ILE A 138 -3.08 1.16 -21.03
C ILE A 138 -2.00 0.14 -21.37
N TYR A 139 -0.72 0.50 -21.18
CA TYR A 139 0.38 -0.47 -21.23
C TYR A 139 0.64 -1.16 -19.89
N GLY A 140 0.24 -0.51 -18.80
CA GLY A 140 0.43 -0.98 -17.44
C GLY A 140 -0.33 -0.09 -16.47
N GLY A 141 -0.13 -0.35 -15.19
CA GLY A 141 -0.94 0.24 -14.14
C GLY A 141 -1.72 -0.83 -13.40
N GLY A 142 -2.47 -0.39 -12.40
CA GLY A 142 -3.19 -1.31 -11.54
C GLY A 142 -3.83 -0.58 -10.38
N PHE A 143 -4.31 -1.39 -9.45
CA PHE A 143 -5.02 -0.99 -8.26
C PHE A 143 -4.43 -1.69 -7.04
N TYR A 144 -4.10 -0.91 -6.03
CA TYR A 144 -3.52 -1.37 -4.78
C TYR A 144 -4.44 -0.96 -3.62
N GLY A 145 -4.61 -1.83 -2.64
CA GLY A 145 -5.39 -1.55 -1.44
C GLY A 145 -4.72 -2.05 -0.18
N THR A 146 -4.82 -1.28 0.90
CA THR A 146 -4.33 -1.64 2.22
C THR A 146 -5.15 -0.95 3.32
N VAL A 147 -5.10 -1.50 4.53
CA VAL A 147 -5.51 -0.81 5.75
C VAL A 147 -4.23 -0.44 6.50
N ARG A 148 -3.99 0.86 6.67
CA ARG A 148 -2.86 1.35 7.46
C ARG A 148 -3.25 1.33 8.93
N LYS A 149 -2.31 0.95 9.80
CA LYS A 149 -2.50 1.01 11.26
C LYS A 149 -2.03 2.34 11.87
N TYR A 150 -0.94 2.89 11.36
CA TYR A 150 -0.31 4.12 11.88
C TYR A 150 -0.17 5.20 10.81
N PRO A 151 -0.13 6.49 11.20
CA PRO A 151 -0.39 7.01 12.55
C PRO A 151 -1.88 6.97 12.94
N ASN A 152 -2.76 6.82 11.94
CA ASN A 152 -4.19 6.63 12.12
C ASN A 152 -4.62 5.39 11.34
N GLU A 153 -5.62 4.67 11.87
CA GLU A 153 -6.18 3.52 11.19
C GLU A 153 -7.09 3.97 10.04
N GLU A 154 -6.70 3.65 8.81
CA GLU A 154 -7.43 4.05 7.60
C GLU A 154 -7.35 3.01 6.49
N LEU A 155 -8.44 2.88 5.75
CA LEU A 155 -8.43 2.31 4.42
C LEU A 155 -7.71 3.28 3.48
N PHE A 156 -6.75 2.77 2.72
CA PHE A 156 -6.11 3.47 1.62
C PHE A 156 -6.02 2.55 0.40
N MET A 157 -6.71 2.90 -0.67
CA MET A 157 -6.55 2.25 -1.98
C MET A 157 -6.22 3.27 -3.04
N GLN A 158 -5.43 2.86 -4.03
CA GLN A 158 -4.98 3.72 -5.10
C GLN A 158 -4.93 2.96 -6.41
N SER A 159 -5.48 3.55 -7.49
CA SER A 159 -5.16 3.13 -8.85
C SER A 159 -4.30 4.14 -9.58
N SER A 160 -3.59 3.67 -10.60
CA SER A 160 -2.75 4.50 -11.47
C SER A 160 -2.70 3.89 -12.86
N PHE A 161 -3.25 4.62 -13.83
CA PHE A 161 -3.38 4.21 -15.23
C PHE A 161 -2.76 5.25 -16.16
N PRO A 162 -1.50 5.07 -16.58
CA PRO A 162 -0.94 5.78 -17.72
C PRO A 162 -1.71 5.38 -18.98
N CYS A 163 -2.27 6.36 -19.69
CA CYS A 163 -3.10 6.16 -20.88
C CYS A 163 -2.91 7.31 -21.89
N SER A 164 -3.53 7.21 -23.06
CA SER A 164 -3.67 8.37 -23.95
C SER A 164 -4.74 9.33 -23.42
N PRO A 165 -4.64 10.65 -23.69
CA PRO A 165 -5.70 11.60 -23.34
C PRO A 165 -7.07 11.22 -23.91
N ASP A 166 -7.12 10.64 -25.10
CA ASP A 166 -8.37 10.24 -25.77
C ASP A 166 -9.07 9.08 -25.06
N ASN A 167 -8.30 8.19 -24.42
CA ASN A 167 -8.83 7.01 -23.73
C ASN A 167 -9.20 7.27 -22.27
N ILE A 168 -8.82 8.43 -21.68
CA ILE A 168 -8.89 8.63 -20.23
C ILE A 168 -10.30 8.47 -19.66
N ALA A 169 -11.32 8.92 -20.39
CA ALA A 169 -12.72 8.81 -19.98
C ALA A 169 -13.20 7.35 -20.01
N ALA A 170 -12.89 6.61 -21.08
CA ALA A 170 -13.23 5.20 -21.23
C ALA A 170 -12.52 4.32 -20.19
N VAL A 171 -11.25 4.62 -19.88
CA VAL A 171 -10.48 3.94 -18.81
C VAL A 171 -11.12 4.18 -17.45
N ASN A 172 -11.51 5.43 -17.17
CA ASN A 172 -12.16 5.81 -15.91
C ASN A 172 -13.49 5.05 -15.72
N GLU A 173 -14.39 5.15 -16.70
CA GLU A 173 -15.69 4.48 -16.66
C GLU A 173 -15.53 2.97 -16.51
N THR A 174 -14.64 2.36 -17.30
CA THR A 174 -14.39 0.92 -17.26
C THR A 174 -13.85 0.50 -15.91
N PHE A 175 -12.84 1.17 -15.36
CA PHE A 175 -12.28 0.84 -14.05
C PHE A 175 -13.35 0.91 -12.94
N LEU A 176 -14.14 1.99 -12.91
CA LEU A 176 -15.21 2.15 -11.93
C LEU A 176 -16.25 1.03 -12.06
N ARG A 177 -16.65 0.66 -13.28
CA ARG A 177 -17.54 -0.48 -13.52
C ARG A 177 -16.96 -1.79 -12.98
N LEU A 178 -15.69 -2.09 -13.28
CA LEU A 178 -15.04 -3.32 -12.81
C LEU A 178 -15.00 -3.39 -11.27
N VAL A 179 -14.84 -2.25 -10.59
CA VAL A 179 -14.95 -2.16 -9.13
C VAL A 179 -16.38 -2.41 -8.66
N GLU A 180 -17.39 -1.75 -9.23
CA GLU A 180 -18.79 -1.96 -8.84
C GLU A 180 -19.26 -3.40 -9.05
N GLU A 181 -18.80 -4.05 -10.12
CA GLU A 181 -19.11 -5.46 -10.39
C GLU A 181 -18.65 -6.40 -9.28
N THR A 182 -17.59 -6.07 -8.52
CA THR A 182 -17.14 -6.90 -7.40
C THR A 182 -18.10 -6.89 -6.21
N LYS A 183 -19.01 -5.92 -6.14
CA LYS A 183 -19.99 -5.78 -5.05
C LYS A 183 -21.28 -6.57 -5.32
N ILE A 184 -21.46 -7.10 -6.52
CA ILE A 184 -22.65 -7.81 -6.93
C ILE A 184 -22.48 -9.30 -6.56
N PRO A 185 -23.40 -9.89 -5.77
CA PRO A 185 -23.35 -11.32 -5.46
C PRO A 185 -23.29 -12.19 -6.71
N GLY A 186 -22.36 -13.16 -6.74
CA GLY A 186 -22.17 -14.07 -7.88
C GLY A 186 -21.29 -13.53 -9.02
N ASN A 187 -20.95 -12.23 -9.03
CA ASN A 187 -20.08 -11.68 -10.08
C ASN A 187 -18.61 -12.02 -9.90
N ILE A 188 -18.13 -12.23 -8.67
CA ILE A 188 -16.82 -12.86 -8.44
C ILE A 188 -17.05 -14.36 -8.55
N THR A 189 -16.30 -15.02 -9.42
CA THR A 189 -16.45 -16.45 -9.71
C THR A 189 -15.35 -17.28 -9.04
N ASP A 190 -15.54 -18.59 -8.96
CA ASP A 190 -14.47 -19.50 -8.50
C ASP A 190 -13.26 -19.50 -9.45
N GLU A 191 -13.47 -19.23 -10.74
CA GLU A 191 -12.38 -19.09 -11.72
C GLU A 191 -11.58 -17.81 -11.48
N ASP A 192 -12.24 -16.67 -11.20
CA ASP A 192 -11.55 -15.44 -10.79
C ASP A 192 -10.66 -15.70 -9.57
N LEU A 193 -11.21 -16.43 -8.59
CA LEU A 193 -10.52 -16.77 -7.36
C LEU A 193 -9.33 -17.70 -7.65
N LYS A 194 -9.51 -18.72 -8.47
CA LYS A 194 -8.44 -19.64 -8.88
C LYS A 194 -7.27 -18.87 -9.51
N ARG A 195 -7.56 -17.95 -10.44
CA ARG A 195 -6.57 -17.09 -11.11
C ARG A 195 -5.78 -16.18 -10.17
N VAL A 196 -6.27 -15.89 -8.96
CA VAL A 196 -5.51 -15.14 -7.94
C VAL A 196 -4.85 -16.05 -6.91
N ARG A 197 -5.50 -17.17 -6.56
CA ARG A 197 -5.05 -18.08 -5.51
C ARG A 197 -3.82 -18.88 -5.94
N GLU A 198 -3.82 -19.46 -7.14
CA GLU A 198 -2.73 -20.34 -7.58
C GLU A 198 -1.38 -19.58 -7.65
N PRO A 199 -1.29 -18.40 -8.27
CA PRO A 199 -0.03 -17.63 -8.28
C PRO A 199 0.37 -17.17 -6.87
N ALA A 200 -0.59 -16.86 -5.99
CA ALA A 200 -0.31 -16.45 -4.62
C ALA A 200 0.27 -17.59 -3.78
N LEU A 201 -0.27 -18.81 -3.93
CA LEU A 201 0.27 -20.02 -3.29
C LEU A 201 1.69 -20.32 -3.74
N GLU A 202 1.95 -20.24 -5.05
CA GLU A 202 3.29 -20.46 -5.59
C GLU A 202 4.28 -19.40 -5.09
N THR A 203 3.87 -18.12 -5.13
CA THR A 203 4.67 -17.01 -4.59
C THR A 203 4.98 -17.22 -3.11
N TYR A 204 4.00 -17.66 -2.32
CA TYR A 204 4.18 -17.96 -0.90
C TYR A 204 5.22 -19.06 -0.68
N ARG A 205 5.09 -20.20 -1.36
CA ARG A 205 6.03 -21.33 -1.25
C ARG A 205 7.46 -20.92 -1.55
N VAL A 206 7.68 -20.20 -2.64
CA VAL A 206 9.00 -19.68 -3.02
C VAL A 206 9.51 -18.62 -2.04
N SER A 207 8.62 -17.80 -1.49
CA SER A 207 9.01 -16.72 -0.56
C SER A 207 9.39 -17.24 0.82
N MET A 208 8.81 -18.36 1.26
CA MET A 208 9.15 -19.01 2.52
C MET A 208 10.63 -19.43 2.61
N GLU A 209 11.31 -19.59 1.49
CA GLU A 209 12.74 -19.92 1.44
C GLU A 209 13.65 -18.67 1.56
N LYS A 210 13.08 -17.45 1.58
CA LYS A 210 13.84 -16.19 1.49
C LYS A 210 13.88 -15.45 2.81
N ASN A 211 15.09 -15.14 3.30
CA ASN A 211 15.28 -14.35 4.53
C ASN A 211 14.54 -13.00 4.50
N SER A 212 14.46 -12.34 3.33
CA SER A 212 13.76 -11.06 3.18
C SER A 212 12.26 -11.18 3.43
N TYR A 213 11.64 -12.32 3.09
CA TYR A 213 10.22 -12.56 3.33
C TYR A 213 9.92 -12.69 4.82
N TRP A 214 10.71 -13.49 5.53
CA TRP A 214 10.64 -13.62 6.99
C TRP A 214 10.89 -12.28 7.69
N LEU A 215 11.94 -11.57 7.29
CA LEU A 215 12.30 -10.28 7.88
C LEU A 215 11.13 -9.29 7.77
N GLY A 216 10.57 -9.13 6.57
CA GLY A 216 9.44 -8.22 6.35
C GLY A 216 8.18 -8.61 7.12
N ASN A 217 7.84 -9.91 7.16
CA ASN A 217 6.66 -10.39 7.88
C ASN A 217 6.80 -10.29 9.41
N LEU A 218 7.96 -10.65 9.97
CA LEU A 218 8.21 -10.55 11.41
C LEU A 218 8.25 -9.09 11.89
N GLN A 219 8.85 -8.20 11.09
CA GLN A 219 8.80 -6.76 11.35
C GLN A 219 7.37 -6.22 11.30
N ALA A 220 6.61 -6.58 10.26
CA ALA A 220 5.21 -6.18 10.15
C ALA A 220 4.36 -6.76 11.30
N ALA A 221 4.66 -7.98 11.75
CA ALA A 221 3.95 -8.62 12.85
C ALA A 221 4.14 -7.85 14.16
N TYR A 222 5.39 -7.52 14.49
CA TYR A 222 5.72 -6.69 15.64
C TYR A 222 5.07 -5.30 15.55
N LEU A 223 5.26 -4.59 14.42
CA LEU A 223 4.72 -3.23 14.24
C LEU A 223 3.20 -3.21 14.38
N ASN A 224 2.51 -4.15 13.74
CA ASN A 224 1.06 -4.20 13.74
C ASN A 224 0.48 -4.94 14.95
N GLY A 225 1.31 -5.45 15.86
CA GLY A 225 0.86 -6.18 17.05
C GLY A 225 0.03 -7.42 16.70
N ILE A 226 0.45 -8.16 15.67
CA ILE A 226 -0.22 -9.40 15.23
C ILE A 226 0.69 -10.59 15.48
N ASP A 227 0.09 -11.78 15.61
CA ASP A 227 0.83 -13.02 15.83
C ASP A 227 1.79 -13.31 14.66
N PRO A 228 3.12 -13.42 14.90
CA PRO A 228 4.09 -13.75 13.86
C PRO A 228 3.87 -15.15 13.24
N SER A 229 3.21 -16.08 13.96
CA SER A 229 2.88 -17.42 13.44
C SER A 229 1.97 -17.37 12.21
N ARG A 230 1.27 -16.25 11.99
CA ARG A 230 0.44 -15.99 10.81
C ARG A 230 1.21 -16.18 9.50
N ILE A 231 2.53 -16.04 9.47
CA ILE A 231 3.32 -16.31 8.27
C ILE A 231 3.18 -17.77 7.79
N LEU A 232 2.92 -18.71 8.70
CA LEU A 232 2.85 -20.16 8.43
C LEU A 232 1.49 -20.59 7.84
N THR A 233 0.43 -19.81 8.07
CA THR A 233 -0.96 -20.17 7.72
C THR A 233 -1.47 -19.47 6.46
N VAL A 234 -0.59 -18.89 5.64
CA VAL A 234 -0.97 -18.19 4.41
C VAL A 234 -1.72 -19.11 3.44
N GLU A 235 -1.22 -20.33 3.23
CA GLU A 235 -1.84 -21.32 2.34
C GLU A 235 -3.25 -21.70 2.79
N GLU A 236 -3.44 -22.01 4.08
CA GLU A 236 -4.75 -22.30 4.66
C GLU A 236 -5.73 -21.13 4.47
N ARG A 237 -5.28 -19.91 4.77
CA ARG A 237 -6.11 -18.72 4.60
C ARG A 237 -6.45 -18.44 3.14
N LEU A 238 -5.53 -18.65 2.19
CA LEU A 238 -5.81 -18.52 0.75
C LEU A 238 -6.87 -19.53 0.28
N ASN A 239 -6.79 -20.76 0.77
CA ASN A 239 -7.73 -21.83 0.43
C ASN A 239 -9.12 -21.60 1.03
N ALA A 240 -9.20 -20.96 2.20
CA ALA A 240 -10.47 -20.65 2.87
C ALA A 240 -11.27 -19.50 2.24
N ILE A 241 -10.67 -18.72 1.32
CA ILE A 241 -11.37 -17.62 0.65
C ILE A 241 -12.46 -18.17 -0.27
N THR A 242 -13.63 -17.53 -0.25
CA THR A 242 -14.73 -17.80 -1.16
C THR A 242 -15.10 -16.54 -1.95
N PRO A 243 -15.72 -16.67 -3.13
CA PRO A 243 -16.17 -15.49 -3.90
C PRO A 243 -17.17 -14.62 -3.11
N ALA A 244 -18.07 -15.24 -2.35
CA ALA A 244 -19.00 -14.54 -1.46
C ALA A 244 -18.25 -13.67 -0.44
N LYS A 245 -17.16 -14.19 0.16
CA LYS A 245 -16.37 -13.43 1.13
C LYS A 245 -15.70 -12.21 0.51
N LEU A 246 -15.20 -12.32 -0.73
CA LEU A 246 -14.63 -11.17 -1.44
C LEU A 246 -15.69 -10.13 -1.81
N CYS A 247 -16.91 -10.57 -2.15
CA CYS A 247 -18.04 -9.67 -2.38
C CYS A 247 -18.45 -8.91 -1.11
N GLU A 248 -18.47 -9.58 0.06
CA GLU A 248 -18.69 -8.93 1.36
C GLU A 248 -17.63 -7.85 1.62
N ILE A 249 -16.36 -8.17 1.39
CA ILE A 249 -15.24 -7.23 1.56
C ILE A 249 -15.38 -6.05 0.59
N ALA A 250 -15.72 -6.29 -0.67
CA ALA A 250 -15.98 -5.22 -1.64
C ALA A 250 -17.09 -4.27 -1.14
N ASN A 251 -18.21 -4.83 -0.69
CA ASN A 251 -19.32 -4.05 -0.13
C ASN A 251 -18.90 -3.26 1.12
N LYS A 252 -18.13 -3.85 2.03
CA LYS A 252 -17.67 -3.17 3.25
C LYS A 252 -16.68 -2.03 2.96
N TYR A 253 -15.73 -2.27 2.08
CA TYR A 253 -14.57 -1.39 1.87
C TYR A 253 -14.85 -0.26 0.90
N PHE A 254 -15.68 -0.47 -0.11
CA PHE A 254 -16.08 0.58 -1.05
C PHE A 254 -17.33 1.36 -0.62
N LYS A 255 -18.03 0.93 0.43
CA LYS A 255 -19.16 1.69 0.98
C LYS A 255 -18.68 2.92 1.75
N ASP A 256 -19.34 4.05 1.48
CA ASP A 256 -19.12 5.36 2.11
C ASP A 256 -17.64 5.81 2.07
N VAL A 257 -16.92 5.39 1.03
CA VAL A 257 -15.50 5.70 0.86
C VAL A 257 -15.33 7.07 0.21
N ASN A 258 -14.35 7.84 0.67
CA ASN A 258 -14.00 9.10 0.01
C ASN A 258 -13.21 8.77 -1.25
N ILE A 259 -13.59 9.37 -2.37
CA ILE A 259 -12.96 9.15 -3.67
C ILE A 259 -12.33 10.45 -4.13
N PHE A 260 -11.05 10.42 -4.48
CA PHE A 260 -10.38 11.50 -5.18
C PHE A 260 -9.85 11.00 -6.52
N THR A 261 -10.39 11.53 -7.61
CA THR A 261 -9.95 11.20 -8.97
C THR A 261 -9.04 12.30 -9.51
N GLY A 262 -7.82 11.94 -9.88
CA GLY A 262 -6.86 12.84 -10.50
C GLY A 262 -6.72 12.53 -11.99
N TYR A 263 -6.90 13.55 -12.82
CA TYR A 263 -6.65 13.50 -14.26
C TYR A 263 -5.40 14.33 -14.54
N TRP A 264 -4.36 13.71 -15.07
CA TRP A 264 -3.22 14.42 -15.65
C TRP A 264 -3.32 14.34 -17.17
N LEU A 265 -3.41 15.49 -17.81
CA LEU A 265 -3.54 15.69 -19.24
C LEU A 265 -2.43 16.61 -19.75
N PRO A 266 -2.08 16.57 -21.04
CA PRO A 266 -1.18 17.55 -21.62
C PRO A 266 -1.80 18.95 -21.65
N GLU A 267 -0.95 19.95 -21.84
CA GLU A 267 -1.40 21.31 -22.15
C GLU A 267 -2.13 21.32 -23.49
N ASN A 268 -3.23 22.07 -23.56
CA ASN A 268 -3.85 22.37 -24.84
C ASN A 268 -2.83 23.18 -25.66
N LYS A 269 -2.53 22.75 -26.89
CA LYS A 269 -1.79 23.60 -27.84
C LYS A 269 -2.61 24.82 -28.23
#